data_AF-A0A562UMU5-F1
#
_entry.id   AF-A0A562UMU5-F1
#
_cell.length_a   1.000
_cell.length_b   1.000
_cell.length_c   1.000
_cell.angle_alpha   90.00
_cell.angle_beta   90.00
_cell.angle_gamma   90.00
#
_symmetry.space_group_name_H-M   'P 1'
#
loop_
_entity.id
_entity.type
_entity.pdbx_description
1 polymer ?
#
loop_
_entity_poly.entity_id
_entity_poly.type
_entity_poly.pdbx_seq_one_letter_code
_entity_poly.pdbx_strand_id
1 'polypeptide(L)'
;MTNIANPLANASRSGALLDLAVVLVVLVGVKQSLLPYTIVYAGPASTFTAMLVATLLLHRRGFGWSDLGLRWPESWLRTAGLTAAIFAVFLIVAGGGQAVVGQFFPDIGASGRFDFVKGNLAGYLTIMALVWTHGSFFEELLFRAFIITKGEAALGGIRAASLTAVVLAAIFFGYRHYYYQGMHGAIVTGLIGLLFGLIYIWIGRRNILPLVFAHGIANSIAQTSRFLS
;
A
#
# COMPACT_ATOMS: atom_id res chain seq x y z
N MET A 1 -12.57 -21.54 6.59
CA MET A 1 -11.10 -21.37 6.64
C MET A 1 -10.79 -20.37 7.75
N THR A 2 -9.95 -20.72 8.72
CA THR A 2 -9.69 -19.88 9.90
C THR A 2 -8.80 -18.70 9.54
N ASN A 3 -9.30 -17.49 9.82
CA ASN A 3 -8.54 -16.25 9.71
C ASN A 3 -7.31 -16.32 10.64
N ILE A 4 -6.12 -15.91 10.18
CA ILE A 4 -4.94 -15.89 11.05
C ILE A 4 -5.10 -14.70 11.99
N ALA A 5 -5.18 -15.00 13.30
CA ALA A 5 -5.29 -13.99 14.34
C ALA A 5 -4.17 -12.95 14.22
N ASN A 6 -4.45 -11.73 14.65
CA ASN A 6 -3.43 -10.69 14.66
C ASN A 6 -2.24 -11.15 15.52
N PRO A 7 -1.01 -11.22 14.97
CA PRO A 7 0.19 -11.66 15.70
C PRO A 7 0.51 -10.76 16.90
N LEU A 8 0.01 -9.53 16.90
CA LEU A 8 0.17 -8.52 17.95
C LEU A 8 -1.06 -8.39 18.86
N ALA A 9 -2.00 -9.34 18.86
CA ALA A 9 -3.24 -9.25 19.64
C ALA A 9 -3.01 -9.07 21.16
N ASN A 10 -1.90 -9.60 21.68
CA ASN A 10 -1.51 -9.48 23.09
C ASN A 10 -0.55 -8.31 23.37
N ALA A 11 -0.18 -7.53 22.35
CA ALA A 11 0.69 -6.38 22.54
C ALA A 11 -0.04 -5.26 23.28
N SER A 12 0.71 -4.44 24.02
CA SER A 12 0.15 -3.25 24.68
C SER A 12 -0.53 -2.33 23.66
N ARG A 13 -1.81 -1.98 23.90
CA ARG A 13 -2.61 -1.11 23.03
C ARG A 13 -1.97 0.26 22.84
N SER A 14 -1.50 0.88 23.94
CA SER A 14 -0.79 2.17 23.88
C SER A 14 0.53 2.05 23.12
N GLY A 15 1.21 0.90 23.25
CA GLY A 15 2.39 0.61 22.45
C GLY A 15 2.11 0.51 20.95
N ALA A 16 1.05 -0.21 20.57
CA ALA A 16 0.64 -0.32 19.17
C ALA A 16 0.21 1.03 18.58
N LEU A 17 -0.51 1.84 19.37
CA LEU A 17 -0.93 3.18 18.98
C LEU A 17 0.26 4.12 18.80
N LEU A 18 1.24 4.08 19.71
CA LEU A 18 2.46 4.89 19.61
C LEU A 18 3.27 4.53 18.36
N ASP A 19 3.51 3.23 18.12
CA ASP A 19 4.23 2.77 16.94
C ASP A 19 3.53 3.22 15.64
N LEU A 20 2.20 3.09 15.61
CA LEU A 20 1.39 3.54 14.49
C LEU A 20 1.52 5.05 14.29
N ALA A 21 1.38 5.84 15.34
CA ALA A 21 1.50 7.30 15.29
C ALA A 21 2.88 7.73 14.77
N VAL A 22 3.96 7.12 15.25
CA VAL A 22 5.33 7.42 14.80
C VAL A 22 5.48 7.15 13.29
N VAL A 23 5.03 5.99 12.81
CA VAL A 23 5.13 5.65 11.38
C VAL A 23 4.27 6.57 10.51
N LEU A 24 3.06 6.93 10.96
CA LEU A 24 2.20 7.89 10.24
C LEU A 24 2.84 9.28 10.18
N VAL A 25 3.43 9.76 11.28
CA VAL A 25 4.16 11.04 11.32
C VAL A 25 5.34 11.02 10.35
N VAL A 26 6.11 9.93 10.28
CA VAL A 26 7.22 9.80 9.32
C VAL A 26 6.69 9.80 7.88
N LEU A 27 5.63 9.03 7.60
CA LEU A 27 5.02 8.96 6.27
C LEU A 27 4.51 10.32 5.78
N VAL A 28 3.90 11.11 6.66
CA VAL A 28 3.40 12.44 6.31
C VAL A 28 4.55 13.44 6.29
N GLY A 29 5.31 13.56 7.37
CA GLY A 29 6.35 14.57 7.56
C GLY A 29 7.42 14.55 6.47
N VAL A 30 8.02 13.38 6.20
CA VAL A 30 9.07 13.26 5.17
C VAL A 30 8.52 13.58 3.78
N LYS A 31 7.27 13.18 3.48
CA LYS A 31 6.65 13.49 2.20
C LYS A 31 6.44 15.01 2.07
N GLN A 32 5.83 15.63 3.08
CA GLN A 32 5.51 17.06 3.05
C GLN A 32 6.76 17.93 2.98
N SER A 33 7.85 17.56 3.65
CA SER A 33 9.12 18.28 3.56
C SER A 33 9.77 18.21 2.17
N LEU A 34 9.50 17.15 1.40
CA LEU A 34 10.14 16.92 0.09
C LEU A 34 9.28 17.35 -1.10
N LEU A 35 7.96 17.46 -0.94
CA LEU A 35 7.05 17.84 -2.02
C LEU A 35 7.41 19.16 -2.73
N PRO A 36 7.87 20.23 -2.04
CA PRO A 36 8.31 21.46 -2.71
C PRO A 36 9.50 21.27 -3.65
N TYR A 37 10.30 20.22 -3.43
CA TYR A 37 11.54 19.98 -4.17
C TYR A 37 11.40 18.86 -5.21
N THR A 38 10.55 17.86 -4.96
CA THR A 38 10.38 16.72 -5.86
C THR A 38 9.04 16.02 -5.72
N ILE A 39 8.23 16.09 -6.78
CA ILE A 39 6.96 15.36 -6.87
C ILE A 39 7.16 13.84 -7.04
N VAL A 40 8.26 13.44 -7.68
CA VAL A 40 8.58 12.05 -8.01
C VAL A 40 9.06 11.30 -6.77
N TYR A 41 10.05 11.86 -6.07
CA TYR A 41 10.79 11.16 -5.01
C TYR A 41 10.26 11.38 -3.59
N ALA A 42 9.35 12.35 -3.37
CA ALA A 42 8.77 12.58 -2.04
C ALA A 42 8.04 11.34 -1.49
N GLY A 43 7.28 10.63 -2.34
CA GLY A 43 6.64 9.34 -1.99
C GLY A 43 7.63 8.23 -1.64
N PRO A 44 8.58 7.91 -2.54
CA PRO A 44 9.66 6.95 -2.29
C PRO A 44 10.43 7.21 -0.99
N ALA A 45 10.96 8.41 -0.81
CA ALA A 45 11.74 8.79 0.38
C ALA A 45 10.93 8.65 1.68
N SER A 46 9.66 9.05 1.63
CA SER A 46 8.71 8.88 2.73
C SER A 46 8.51 7.41 3.11
N THR A 47 8.23 6.53 2.15
CA THR A 47 8.04 5.10 2.44
C THR A 47 9.34 4.41 2.85
N PHE A 48 10.47 4.76 2.25
CA PHE A 48 11.76 4.18 2.62
C PHE A 48 12.11 4.53 4.07
N THR A 49 11.96 5.80 4.46
CA THR A 49 12.21 6.23 5.85
C THR A 49 11.24 5.57 6.82
N ALA A 50 9.96 5.46 6.43
CA ALA A 50 8.95 4.75 7.23
C ALA A 50 9.26 3.26 7.37
N MET A 51 9.79 2.61 6.33
CA MET A 51 10.24 1.21 6.39
C MET A 51 11.38 1.02 7.39
N LEU A 52 12.37 1.92 7.39
CA LEU A 52 13.46 1.88 8.38
C LEU A 52 12.92 2.01 9.80
N VAL A 53 12.09 3.01 10.05
CA VAL A 53 11.49 3.25 11.37
C VAL A 53 10.59 2.09 11.81
N ALA A 54 9.72 1.60 10.92
CA ALA A 54 8.85 0.45 11.19
C ALA A 54 9.67 -0.80 11.51
N THR A 55 10.76 -1.06 10.77
CA THR A 55 11.66 -2.19 11.03
C THR A 55 12.30 -2.09 12.42
N LEU A 56 12.79 -0.91 12.79
CA LEU A 56 13.36 -0.66 14.12
C LEU A 56 12.32 -0.87 15.23
N LEU A 57 11.11 -0.36 15.06
CA LEU A 57 10.02 -0.51 16.04
C LEU A 57 9.59 -1.97 16.20
N LEU A 58 9.50 -2.73 15.10
CA LEU A 58 9.21 -4.16 15.15
C LEU A 58 10.30 -4.91 15.91
N HIS A 59 11.57 -4.68 15.54
CA HIS A 59 12.70 -5.38 16.13
C HIS A 59 12.81 -5.10 17.64
N ARG A 60 12.62 -3.85 18.07
CA ARG A 60 12.61 -3.47 19.49
C ARG A 60 11.51 -4.14 20.31
N ARG A 61 10.46 -4.65 19.65
CA ARG A 61 9.37 -5.39 20.28
C ARG A 61 9.47 -6.90 20.09
N GLY A 62 10.59 -7.40 19.55
CA GLY A 62 10.81 -8.83 19.31
C GLY A 62 10.08 -9.39 18.09
N PHE A 63 9.63 -8.53 17.17
CA PHE A 63 8.95 -8.93 15.93
C PHE A 63 9.80 -8.62 14.70
N GLY A 64 9.51 -9.32 13.60
CA GLY A 64 10.02 -9.06 12.27
C GLY A 64 8.91 -8.98 11.22
N TRP A 65 9.26 -8.60 10.00
CA TRP A 65 8.30 -8.51 8.89
C TRP A 65 7.63 -9.85 8.55
N SER A 66 8.29 -10.97 8.84
CA SER A 66 7.72 -12.31 8.71
C SER A 66 6.51 -12.54 9.59
N ASP A 67 6.49 -11.98 10.80
CA ASP A 67 5.35 -12.08 11.72
C ASP A 67 4.13 -11.34 11.17
N LEU A 68 4.37 -10.27 10.40
CA LEU A 68 3.34 -9.47 9.74
C LEU A 68 3.04 -9.95 8.31
N GLY A 69 3.60 -11.10 7.90
CA GLY A 69 3.19 -11.72 6.64
C GLY A 69 4.15 -11.64 5.47
N LEU A 70 5.36 -11.08 5.65
CA LEU A 70 6.44 -11.22 4.67
C LEU A 70 7.04 -12.63 4.77
N ARG A 71 6.36 -13.59 4.14
CA ARG A 71 6.73 -15.01 4.16
C ARG A 71 6.91 -15.52 2.75
N TRP A 72 7.90 -16.37 2.55
CA TRP A 72 8.10 -17.04 1.27
C TRP A 72 6.90 -17.94 0.93
N PRO A 73 6.56 -18.11 -0.36
CA PRO A 73 5.50 -19.00 -0.78
C PRO A 73 5.80 -20.45 -0.42
N GLU A 74 4.85 -21.13 0.21
CA GLU A 74 4.87 -22.61 0.30
C GLU A 74 4.68 -23.25 -1.09
N SER A 75 3.93 -22.57 -1.97
CA SER A 75 3.73 -22.98 -3.36
C SER A 75 3.66 -21.74 -4.26
N TRP A 76 4.58 -21.67 -5.21
CA TRP A 76 4.62 -20.63 -6.22
C TRP A 76 3.41 -20.68 -7.14
N LEU A 77 2.90 -21.87 -7.48
CA LEU A 77 1.70 -22.02 -8.30
C LEU A 77 0.46 -21.43 -7.60
N ARG A 78 0.26 -21.72 -6.31
CA ARG A 78 -0.84 -21.14 -5.53
C ARG A 78 -0.70 -19.62 -5.41
N THR A 79 0.52 -19.14 -5.21
CA THR A 79 0.83 -17.71 -5.11
C THR A 79 0.57 -16.98 -6.43
N ALA A 80 0.96 -17.57 -7.55
CA ALA A 80 0.68 -17.06 -8.89
C ALA A 80 -0.83 -17.04 -9.17
N GLY A 81 -1.55 -18.12 -8.86
CA GLY A 81 -3.01 -18.17 -9.00
C GLY A 81 -3.73 -17.12 -8.16
N LEU A 82 -3.31 -16.93 -6.90
CA LEU A 82 -3.85 -15.89 -6.03
C LEU A 82 -3.50 -14.49 -6.55
N THR A 83 -2.28 -14.27 -7.02
CA THR A 83 -1.85 -13.01 -7.64
C THR A 83 -2.72 -12.67 -8.84
N ALA A 84 -2.97 -13.63 -9.73
CA ALA A 84 -3.82 -13.45 -10.90
C ALA A 84 -5.27 -13.13 -10.51
N ALA A 85 -5.83 -13.82 -9.52
CA ALA A 85 -7.17 -13.54 -9.02
C ALA A 85 -7.27 -12.14 -8.39
N ILE A 86 -6.28 -11.74 -7.58
CA ILE A 86 -6.20 -10.40 -7.00
C ILE A 86 -6.12 -9.35 -8.11
N PHE A 87 -5.27 -9.58 -9.13
CA PHE A 87 -5.11 -8.67 -10.25
C PHE A 87 -6.40 -8.53 -11.06
N ALA A 88 -7.14 -9.61 -11.29
CA ALA A 88 -8.44 -9.56 -11.97
C ALA A 88 -9.46 -8.70 -11.19
N VAL A 89 -9.57 -8.91 -9.88
CA VAL A 89 -10.48 -8.10 -9.03
C VAL A 89 -10.00 -6.65 -8.94
N PHE A 90 -8.68 -6.42 -8.91
CA PHE A 90 -8.10 -5.08 -9.01
C PHE A 90 -8.58 -4.36 -10.27
N LEU A 91 -8.56 -5.02 -11.45
CA LEU A 91 -9.04 -4.40 -12.69
C LEU A 91 -10.52 -4.02 -12.62
N ILE A 92 -11.35 -4.86 -12.01
CA ILE A 92 -12.78 -4.59 -11.82
C ILE A 92 -12.98 -3.38 -10.90
N VAL A 93 -12.30 -3.34 -9.75
CA VAL A 93 -12.42 -2.23 -8.79
C VAL A 93 -11.84 -0.94 -9.34
N ALA A 94 -10.71 -1.00 -10.06
CA ALA A 94 -10.11 0.14 -10.70
C ALA A 94 -11.04 0.69 -11.80
N GLY A 95 -11.47 -0.14 -12.75
CA GLY A 95 -12.34 0.27 -13.85
C GLY A 95 -13.72 0.75 -13.38
N GLY A 96 -14.36 0.01 -12.47
CA GLY A 96 -15.65 0.40 -11.89
C GLY A 96 -15.54 1.65 -11.02
N GLY A 97 -14.47 1.77 -10.24
CA GLY A 97 -14.18 2.96 -9.44
C GLY A 97 -13.99 4.20 -10.30
N GLN A 98 -13.22 4.09 -11.38
CA GLN A 98 -13.03 5.16 -12.38
C GLN A 98 -14.38 5.59 -12.98
N ALA A 99 -15.21 4.64 -13.41
CA ALA A 99 -16.52 4.93 -14.01
C ALA A 99 -17.50 5.62 -13.04
N VAL A 100 -17.51 5.24 -11.76
CA VAL A 100 -18.41 5.82 -10.75
C VAL A 100 -17.86 7.15 -10.23
N VAL A 101 -16.59 7.21 -9.83
CA VAL A 101 -15.99 8.40 -9.23
C VAL A 101 -15.86 9.53 -10.25
N GLY A 102 -15.62 9.19 -11.53
CA GLY A 102 -15.58 10.15 -12.64
C GLY A 102 -16.89 10.92 -12.86
N GLN A 103 -18.02 10.46 -12.30
CA GLN A 103 -19.29 11.21 -12.33
C GLN A 103 -19.29 12.40 -11.35
N PHE A 104 -18.41 12.39 -10.34
CA PHE A 104 -18.39 13.37 -9.25
C PHE A 104 -17.12 14.22 -9.23
N PHE A 105 -15.99 13.67 -9.69
CA PHE A 105 -14.69 14.34 -9.64
C PHE A 105 -13.97 14.21 -10.98
N PRO A 106 -13.33 15.29 -11.48
CA PRO A 106 -12.57 15.23 -12.72
C PRO A 106 -11.33 14.34 -12.58
N ASP A 107 -11.06 13.55 -13.61
CA ASP A 107 -9.80 12.83 -13.71
C ASP A 107 -8.69 13.76 -14.22
N ILE A 108 -7.72 14.06 -13.35
CA ILE A 108 -6.55 14.88 -13.68
C ILE A 108 -5.32 14.02 -14.01
N GLY A 109 -5.48 12.70 -14.08
CA GLY A 109 -4.41 11.76 -14.34
C GLY A 109 -3.34 11.78 -13.24
N ALA A 110 -2.07 11.86 -13.63
CA ALA A 110 -0.94 11.86 -12.69
C ALA A 110 -0.29 13.24 -12.50
N SER A 111 -0.92 14.32 -12.97
CA SER A 111 -0.45 15.71 -12.82
C SER A 111 1.04 15.90 -13.13
N GLY A 112 1.50 15.35 -14.24
CA GLY A 112 2.89 15.47 -14.70
C GLY A 112 3.93 14.64 -13.93
N ARG A 113 3.54 13.94 -12.84
CA ARG A 113 4.48 13.18 -11.98
C ARG A 113 5.30 12.15 -12.74
N PHE A 114 4.80 11.64 -13.86
CA PHE A 114 5.44 10.57 -14.64
C PHE A 114 5.82 11.00 -16.07
N ASP A 115 5.82 12.29 -16.40
CA ASP A 115 6.07 12.77 -17.77
C ASP A 115 7.48 12.42 -18.27
N PHE A 116 8.45 12.30 -17.35
CA PHE A 116 9.83 11.91 -17.65
C PHE A 116 9.98 10.47 -18.18
N VAL A 117 8.91 9.66 -18.14
CA VAL A 117 8.92 8.25 -18.58
C VAL A 117 8.70 8.14 -20.09
N LYS A 118 7.92 9.04 -20.71
CA LYS A 118 7.48 8.94 -22.10
C LYS A 118 8.66 8.88 -23.06
N GLY A 119 8.82 7.78 -23.82
CA GLY A 119 9.91 7.58 -24.78
C GLY A 119 11.34 7.59 -24.19
N ASN A 120 11.50 7.57 -22.86
CA ASN A 120 12.78 7.71 -22.18
C ASN A 120 13.14 6.42 -21.43
N LEU A 121 14.08 5.63 -21.97
CA LEU A 121 14.48 4.34 -21.38
C LEU A 121 15.06 4.51 -19.96
N ALA A 122 15.90 5.52 -19.73
CA ALA A 122 16.47 5.77 -18.40
C ALA A 122 15.37 6.14 -17.39
N GLY A 123 14.41 6.98 -17.80
CA GLY A 123 13.22 7.31 -17.02
C GLY A 123 12.37 6.07 -16.72
N TYR A 124 12.13 5.23 -17.71
CA TYR A 124 11.40 3.97 -17.58
C TYR A 124 12.07 3.00 -16.60
N LEU A 125 13.38 2.75 -16.74
CA LEU A 125 14.11 1.87 -15.83
C LEU A 125 14.12 2.43 -14.39
N THR A 126 14.24 3.75 -14.24
CA THR A 126 14.16 4.43 -12.94
C THR A 126 12.80 4.23 -12.29
N ILE A 127 11.70 4.46 -13.03
CA ILE A 127 10.36 4.29 -12.47
C ILE A 127 10.05 2.80 -12.22
N MET A 128 10.56 1.86 -13.03
CA MET A 128 10.41 0.42 -12.79
C MET A 128 11.08 -0.02 -11.48
N ALA A 129 12.28 0.49 -11.19
CA ALA A 129 12.93 0.25 -9.90
C ALA A 129 12.07 0.78 -8.74
N LEU A 130 11.48 1.96 -8.88
CA LEU A 130 10.57 2.53 -7.88
C LEU A 130 9.23 1.78 -7.78
N VAL A 131 8.70 1.24 -8.87
CA VAL A 131 7.46 0.45 -8.88
C VAL A 131 7.63 -0.79 -8.00
N TRP A 132 8.73 -1.52 -8.15
CA TRP A 132 8.94 -2.79 -7.43
C TRP A 132 9.47 -2.63 -6.01
N THR A 133 10.07 -1.48 -5.68
CA THR A 133 10.55 -1.18 -4.33
C THR A 133 9.53 -0.36 -3.54
N HIS A 134 9.30 0.88 -3.93
CA HIS A 134 8.37 1.81 -3.29
C HIS A 134 6.91 1.44 -3.58
N GLY A 135 6.53 1.47 -4.85
CA GLY A 135 5.14 1.42 -5.31
C GLY A 135 4.47 0.06 -5.24
N SER A 136 5.13 -0.96 -4.69
CA SER A 136 4.50 -2.25 -4.41
C SER A 136 5.03 -2.80 -3.09
N PHE A 137 6.32 -3.12 -3.00
CA PHE A 137 6.87 -3.78 -1.82
C PHE A 137 6.70 -2.96 -0.54
N PHE A 138 7.24 -1.73 -0.47
CA PHE A 138 7.14 -0.89 0.73
C PHE A 138 5.69 -0.51 1.04
N GLU A 139 4.89 -0.17 0.03
CA GLU A 139 3.49 0.19 0.26
C GLU A 139 2.64 -0.97 0.78
N GLU A 140 2.81 -2.18 0.26
CA GLU A 140 2.09 -3.33 0.83
C GLU A 140 2.56 -3.61 2.27
N LEU A 141 3.87 -3.62 2.54
CA LEU A 141 4.39 -3.86 3.89
C LEU A 141 3.94 -2.78 4.89
N LEU A 142 3.98 -1.50 4.53
CA LEU A 142 3.60 -0.43 5.44
C LEU A 142 2.09 -0.37 5.65
N PHE A 143 1.31 -0.40 4.57
CA PHE A 143 -0.13 -0.15 4.70
C PHE A 143 -0.92 -1.39 5.05
N ARG A 144 -0.59 -2.55 4.45
CA ARG A 144 -1.37 -3.78 4.67
C ARG A 144 -0.81 -4.53 5.86
N ALA A 145 0.51 -4.73 5.90
CA ALA A 145 1.11 -5.46 7.00
C ALA A 145 1.18 -4.61 8.28
N PHE A 146 1.91 -3.50 8.29
CA PHE A 146 2.18 -2.72 9.51
C PHE A 146 0.95 -1.96 10.03
N ILE A 147 0.39 -1.03 9.23
CA ILE A 147 -0.67 -0.11 9.68
C ILE A 147 -1.93 -0.86 10.10
N ILE A 148 -2.41 -1.84 9.32
CA ILE A 148 -3.60 -2.61 9.70
C ILE A 148 -3.33 -3.43 10.97
N THR A 149 -2.20 -4.13 11.05
CA THR A 149 -1.88 -4.98 12.22
C THR A 149 -1.72 -4.16 13.51
N LYS A 150 -1.06 -3.00 13.44
CA LYS A 150 -0.93 -2.08 14.58
C LYS A 150 -2.25 -1.38 14.91
N GLY A 151 -3.02 -0.98 13.90
CA GLY A 151 -4.35 -0.39 14.08
C GLY A 151 -5.31 -1.34 14.78
N GLU A 152 -5.36 -2.60 14.35
CA GLU A 152 -6.12 -3.66 15.01
C GLU A 152 -5.74 -3.83 16.49
N ALA A 153 -4.43 -3.88 16.78
CA ALA A 153 -3.95 -4.03 18.16
C ALA A 153 -4.27 -2.80 19.02
N ALA A 154 -4.15 -1.59 18.45
CA ALA A 154 -4.53 -0.36 19.14
C ALA A 154 -6.04 -0.29 19.45
N LEU A 155 -6.88 -0.78 18.54
CA LEU A 155 -8.33 -0.84 18.67
C LEU A 155 -8.85 -2.01 19.52
N GLY A 156 -7.97 -2.79 20.16
CA GLY A 156 -8.29 -4.05 20.83
C GLY A 156 -9.61 -4.05 21.61
N GLY A 157 -10.38 -5.14 21.52
CA GLY A 157 -11.66 -5.30 22.21
C GLY A 157 -12.89 -4.80 21.43
N ILE A 158 -12.72 -4.14 20.29
CA ILE A 158 -13.83 -3.80 19.38
C ILE A 158 -14.13 -4.98 18.45
N ARG A 159 -15.39 -5.42 18.34
CA ARG A 159 -15.80 -6.54 17.46
C ARG A 159 -15.40 -6.35 15.98
N ALA A 160 -15.29 -5.09 15.55
CA ALA A 160 -14.95 -4.70 14.18
C ALA A 160 -13.53 -4.13 14.00
N ALA A 161 -12.61 -4.32 14.95
CA ALA A 161 -11.27 -3.71 14.94
C ALA A 161 -10.51 -3.90 13.61
N SER A 162 -10.55 -5.11 13.03
CA SER A 162 -9.95 -5.42 11.71
C SER A 162 -10.55 -4.59 10.58
N LEU A 163 -11.88 -4.55 10.47
CA LEU A 163 -12.54 -3.79 9.42
C LEU A 163 -12.26 -2.29 9.58
N THR A 164 -12.33 -1.76 10.80
CA THR A 164 -12.00 -0.35 11.08
C THR A 164 -10.55 -0.03 10.71
N ALA A 165 -9.59 -0.89 11.09
CA ALA A 165 -8.18 -0.67 10.74
C ALA A 165 -7.95 -0.70 9.23
N VAL A 166 -8.60 -1.61 8.50
CA VAL A 166 -8.53 -1.67 7.03
C VAL A 166 -9.11 -0.39 6.40
N VAL A 167 -10.28 0.06 6.85
CA VAL A 167 -10.93 1.27 6.31
C VAL A 167 -10.07 2.51 6.56
N LEU A 168 -9.53 2.67 7.77
CA LEU A 168 -8.64 3.79 8.09
C LEU A 168 -7.35 3.75 7.27
N ALA A 169 -6.76 2.57 7.08
CA ALA A 169 -5.58 2.40 6.23
C ALA A 169 -5.89 2.76 4.77
N ALA A 170 -7.06 2.37 4.26
CA ALA A 170 -7.50 2.67 2.89
C ALA A 170 -7.73 4.17 2.66
N ILE A 171 -8.39 4.85 3.59
CA ILE A 171 -8.57 6.31 3.55
C ILE A 171 -7.20 7.01 3.55
N PHE A 172 -6.30 6.59 4.43
CA PHE A 172 -4.96 7.16 4.51
C PHE A 172 -4.12 6.88 3.24
N PHE A 173 -4.27 5.70 2.64
CA PHE A 173 -3.63 5.34 1.38
C PHE A 173 -4.09 6.24 0.23
N GLY A 174 -5.41 6.44 0.09
CA GLY A 174 -6.00 7.38 -0.88
C GLY A 174 -5.54 8.82 -0.66
N TYR A 175 -5.59 9.32 0.59
CA TYR A 175 -5.06 10.65 0.95
C TYR A 175 -3.60 10.82 0.50
N ARG A 176 -2.76 9.79 0.66
CA ARG A 176 -1.35 9.91 0.29
C ARG A 176 -1.15 10.09 -1.21
N HIS A 177 -2.13 9.77 -2.04
CA HIS A 177 -2.12 9.87 -3.50
C HIS A 177 -2.79 11.15 -4.04
N TYR A 178 -3.59 11.83 -3.22
CA TYR A 178 -4.34 13.04 -3.60
C TYR A 178 -3.47 14.12 -4.28
N TYR A 179 -2.24 14.34 -3.77
CA TYR A 179 -1.40 15.46 -4.21
C TYR A 179 -1.04 15.47 -5.70
N TYR A 180 -1.10 14.31 -6.39
CA TYR A 180 -0.82 14.22 -7.83
C TYR A 180 -1.95 13.57 -8.64
N GLN A 181 -2.94 12.94 -7.98
CA GLN A 181 -4.08 12.32 -8.66
C GLN A 181 -5.42 13.03 -8.41
N GLY A 182 -5.41 14.08 -7.58
CA GLY A 182 -6.63 14.80 -7.17
C GLY A 182 -7.58 13.93 -6.36
N MET A 183 -8.81 14.40 -6.19
CA MET A 183 -9.83 13.67 -5.41
C MET A 183 -10.25 12.38 -6.12
N HIS A 184 -10.38 12.44 -7.45
CA HIS A 184 -10.73 11.28 -8.27
C HIS A 184 -9.78 10.11 -8.02
N GLY A 185 -8.46 10.31 -8.23
CA GLY A 185 -7.50 9.24 -8.00
C GLY A 185 -7.31 8.88 -6.54
N ALA A 186 -7.46 9.82 -5.60
CA ALA A 186 -7.42 9.52 -4.16
C ALA A 186 -8.52 8.51 -3.76
N ILE A 187 -9.74 8.68 -4.26
CA ILE A 187 -10.85 7.76 -3.96
C ILE A 187 -10.62 6.41 -4.64
N VAL A 188 -10.29 6.39 -5.94
CA VAL A 188 -10.05 5.13 -6.68
C VAL A 188 -8.90 4.34 -6.05
N THR A 189 -7.77 4.99 -5.76
CA THR A 189 -6.64 4.36 -5.07
C THR A 189 -7.00 3.93 -3.65
N GLY A 190 -7.83 4.69 -2.94
CA GLY A 190 -8.38 4.31 -1.64
C GLY A 190 -9.24 3.04 -1.71
N LEU A 191 -10.11 2.89 -2.71
CA LEU A 191 -10.93 1.70 -2.94
C LEU A 191 -10.06 0.46 -3.24
N ILE A 192 -8.99 0.64 -4.01
CA ILE A 192 -7.98 -0.41 -4.25
C ILE A 192 -7.25 -0.77 -2.94
N GLY A 193 -6.87 0.23 -2.15
CA GLY A 193 -6.27 0.05 -0.83
C GLY A 193 -7.17 -0.73 0.12
N LEU A 194 -8.48 -0.42 0.11
CA LEU A 194 -9.53 -1.13 0.82
C LEU A 194 -9.55 -2.60 0.37
N LEU A 195 -9.73 -2.86 -0.93
CA LEU A 195 -9.73 -4.21 -1.50
C LEU A 195 -8.52 -5.03 -1.02
N PHE A 196 -7.31 -4.47 -1.13
CA PHE A 196 -6.08 -5.17 -0.77
C PHE A 196 -5.99 -5.43 0.73
N GLY A 197 -6.46 -4.51 1.57
CA GLY A 197 -6.53 -4.71 3.01
C GLY A 197 -7.53 -5.81 3.40
N LEU A 198 -8.69 -5.86 2.75
CA LEU A 198 -9.69 -6.93 2.96
C LEU A 198 -9.11 -8.29 2.54
N ILE A 199 -8.44 -8.36 1.38
CA ILE A 199 -7.78 -9.58 0.89
C ILE A 199 -6.67 -10.00 1.86
N TYR A 200 -5.80 -9.08 2.29
CA TYR A 200 -4.71 -9.35 3.22
C TYR A 200 -5.22 -10.05 4.49
N ILE A 201 -6.30 -9.54 5.10
CA ILE A 201 -6.86 -10.13 6.32
C ILE A 201 -7.58 -11.45 6.02
N TRP A 202 -8.58 -11.47 5.13
CA TRP A 202 -9.53 -12.60 5.08
C TRP A 202 -9.21 -13.69 4.06
N ILE A 203 -8.45 -13.40 3.00
CA ILE A 203 -8.20 -14.35 1.90
C ILE A 203 -6.73 -14.76 1.89
N GLY A 204 -5.83 -13.78 1.93
CA GLY A 204 -4.38 -13.97 1.86
C GLY A 204 -3.76 -14.54 3.13
N ARG A 205 -4.55 -14.74 4.21
CA ARG A 205 -4.07 -15.22 5.52
C ARG A 205 -2.86 -14.41 6.02
N ARG A 206 -2.91 -13.09 5.83
CA ARG A 206 -1.80 -12.17 6.07
C ARG A 206 -0.52 -12.60 5.36
N ASN A 207 -0.59 -13.02 4.10
CA ASN A 207 0.59 -13.16 3.24
C ASN A 207 0.64 -11.97 2.30
N ILE A 208 1.74 -11.23 2.33
CA ILE A 208 1.88 -9.98 1.60
C ILE A 208 2.30 -10.17 0.14
N LEU A 209 2.99 -11.26 -0.19
CA LEU A 209 3.62 -11.43 -1.51
C LEU A 209 2.64 -11.41 -2.69
N PRO A 210 1.47 -12.09 -2.64
CA PRO A 210 0.51 -12.01 -3.74
C PRO A 210 0.03 -10.57 -4.04
N LEU A 211 -0.11 -9.75 -2.99
CA LEU A 211 -0.50 -8.35 -3.11
C LEU A 211 0.63 -7.52 -3.72
N VAL A 212 1.88 -7.75 -3.29
CA VAL A 212 3.07 -7.09 -3.86
C VAL A 212 3.16 -7.36 -5.36
N PHE A 213 2.99 -8.62 -5.78
CA PHE A 213 3.05 -8.98 -7.19
C PHE A 213 1.89 -8.37 -7.98
N ALA A 214 0.65 -8.45 -7.50
CA ALA A 214 -0.49 -7.88 -8.20
C ALA A 214 -0.36 -6.35 -8.35
N HIS A 215 0.08 -5.66 -7.30
CA HIS A 215 0.33 -4.23 -7.32
C HIS A 215 1.47 -3.87 -8.29
N GLY A 216 2.60 -4.57 -8.20
CA GLY A 216 3.77 -4.35 -9.05
C GLY A 216 3.47 -4.58 -10.53
N ILE A 217 2.68 -5.61 -10.86
CA ILE A 217 2.23 -5.88 -12.23
C ILE A 217 1.34 -4.74 -12.74
N ALA A 218 0.34 -4.32 -11.95
CA ALA A 218 -0.55 -3.22 -12.32
C ALA A 218 0.22 -1.92 -12.60
N ASN A 219 1.14 -1.56 -11.71
CA ASN A 219 1.98 -0.38 -11.86
C ASN A 219 2.95 -0.52 -13.03
N SER A 220 3.50 -1.72 -13.26
CA SER A 220 4.37 -1.99 -14.42
C SER A 220 3.62 -1.73 -15.72
N ILE A 221 2.44 -2.34 -15.90
CA ILE A 221 1.60 -2.13 -17.10
C ILE A 221 1.31 -0.64 -17.30
N ALA A 222 0.93 0.07 -16.25
CA ALA A 222 0.62 1.49 -16.34
C ALA A 222 1.82 2.34 -16.77
N GLN A 223 3.03 2.05 -16.28
CA GLN A 223 4.24 2.79 -16.65
C GLN A 223 4.81 2.36 -18.01
N THR A 224 4.71 1.08 -18.37
CA THR A 224 5.05 0.59 -19.72
C THR A 224 4.16 1.24 -20.76
N SER A 225 2.85 1.36 -20.49
CA SER A 225 1.93 2.08 -21.37
C SER A 225 2.35 3.55 -21.57
N ARG A 226 2.79 4.24 -20.50
CA ARG A 226 3.32 5.61 -20.59
C ARG A 226 4.62 5.71 -21.38
N PHE A 227 5.50 4.73 -21.24
CA PHE A 227 6.76 4.69 -21.98
C PHE A 227 6.54 4.56 -23.50
N LEU A 228 5.52 3.78 -23.89
CA LEU A 228 5.21 3.46 -25.30
C LEU A 228 4.27 4.46 -25.99
N SER A 229 3.49 5.24 -25.24
CA SER A 229 2.65 6.34 -25.76
C SER A 229 3.47 7.53 -26.23
#